data_AF-A0A5M4D420-F1
#
_entry.id   AF-A0A5M4D420-F1
#
_cell.length_a   1.000
_cell.length_b   1.000
_cell.length_c   1.000
_cell.angle_alpha   90.00
_cell.angle_beta   90.00
_cell.angle_gamma   90.00
#
_symmetry.space_group_name_H-M   'P 1'
#
loop_
_entity.id
_entity.type
_entity.pdbx_description
1 polymer ?
#
loop_
_entity_poly.entity_id
_entity_poly.type
_entity_poly.pdbx_seq_one_letter_code
_entity_poly.pdbx_strand_id
1 'polypeptide(L)'
;MLMLLAQSSADKHIGPMLIQLGLLIGLVVFAGLILLLFRKWMFSRGDQPATGSMLDDLRRLRDSGEISEVEYDYLRRCIANKAAGKEAPPRPAELAPTELRARPGFDLTGQSLPPEVLRAMERERRNGA
;
A
#
# COMPACT_ATOMS: atom_id res chain seq x y z
N MET A 1 41.03 -56.34 24.88
CA MET A 1 41.85 -55.11 25.13
C MET A 1 42.17 -54.37 23.81
N LEU A 2 41.21 -54.24 22.89
CA LEU A 2 41.39 -53.56 21.58
C LEU A 2 40.33 -52.45 21.36
N MET A 3 39.29 -52.39 22.22
CA MET A 3 38.22 -51.40 22.14
C MET A 3 38.55 -50.07 22.84
N LEU A 4 39.61 -50.01 23.66
CA LEU A 4 39.95 -48.82 24.45
C LEU A 4 40.80 -47.79 23.69
N LEU A 5 41.42 -48.16 22.55
CA LEU A 5 42.24 -47.22 21.76
C LEU A 5 41.43 -46.41 20.74
N ALA A 6 40.21 -46.82 20.40
CA ALA A 6 39.39 -46.16 19.40
C ALA A 6 38.73 -44.84 19.87
N GLN A 7 38.67 -44.58 21.19
CA GLN A 7 38.10 -43.33 21.69
C GLN A 7 39.08 -42.14 21.69
N SER A 8 40.40 -42.36 21.73
CA SER A 8 41.34 -41.23 21.87
C SER A 8 41.53 -40.37 20.60
N SER A 9 41.04 -40.85 19.45
CA SER A 9 41.06 -40.09 18.19
C SER A 9 39.84 -39.18 18.02
N ALA A 10 38.74 -39.43 18.74
CA ALA A 10 37.53 -38.61 18.64
C ALA A 10 37.71 -37.23 19.29
N ASP A 11 38.46 -37.14 20.39
CA ASP A 11 38.61 -35.91 21.17
C ASP A 11 39.41 -34.81 20.46
N LYS A 12 40.34 -35.18 19.58
CA LYS A 12 41.17 -34.21 18.84
C LYS A 12 40.38 -33.46 17.74
N HIS A 13 39.21 -33.96 17.33
CA HIS A 13 38.42 -33.36 16.25
C HIS A 13 37.22 -32.54 16.75
N ILE A 14 36.85 -32.66 18.02
CA ILE A 14 35.70 -31.95 18.61
C ILE A 14 35.95 -30.44 18.65
N GLY A 15 37.14 -30.00 19.07
CA GLY A 15 37.49 -28.57 19.13
C GLY A 15 37.34 -27.86 17.77
N PRO A 16 38.00 -28.34 16.70
CA PRO A 16 37.86 -27.78 15.36
C PRO A 16 36.42 -27.81 14.82
N MET A 17 35.67 -28.89 15.08
CA MET A 17 34.27 -29.00 14.64
C MET A 17 33.37 -27.96 15.30
N LEU A 18 33.54 -27.69 16.60
CA LEU A 18 32.76 -26.68 17.31
C LEU A 18 33.03 -25.27 16.78
N ILE A 19 34.30 -24.95 16.48
CA ILE A 19 34.69 -23.67 15.88
C ILE A 19 34.07 -23.52 14.48
N GLN A 20 34.12 -24.58 13.66
CA GLN A 20 33.55 -24.57 12.31
C GLN A 20 32.02 -24.45 12.34
N LEU A 21 31.34 -25.10 13.30
CA LEU A 21 29.90 -24.98 13.49
C LEU A 21 29.53 -23.56 13.95
N GLY A 22 30.27 -22.98 14.89
CA GLY A 22 30.07 -21.60 15.33
C GLY A 22 30.25 -20.59 14.20
N LEU A 23 31.27 -20.79 13.36
CA LEU A 23 31.50 -19.96 12.17
C LEU A 23 30.32 -20.03 11.19
N LEU A 24 29.78 -21.24 10.95
CA LEU A 24 28.64 -21.46 10.07
C LEU A 24 27.39 -20.73 10.58
N ILE A 25 27.09 -20.87 11.88
CA ILE A 25 25.95 -20.18 12.51
C ILE A 25 26.13 -18.67 12.41
N GLY A 26 27.32 -18.16 12.73
CA GLY A 26 27.64 -16.74 12.63
C GLY A 26 27.43 -16.20 11.21
N LEU A 27 27.85 -16.95 10.20
CA LEU A 27 27.68 -16.59 8.80
C LEU A 27 26.21 -16.51 8.39
N VAL A 28 25.38 -17.47 8.81
CA VAL A 28 23.93 -17.46 8.52
C VAL A 28 23.24 -16.28 9.18
N VAL A 29 23.54 -16.01 10.45
CA VAL A 29 22.99 -14.85 11.18
C VAL A 29 23.42 -13.54 10.52
N PHE A 30 24.69 -13.43 10.15
CA PHE A 30 25.23 -12.25 9.47
C PHE A 30 24.59 -12.03 8.10
N ALA A 31 24.42 -13.09 7.31
CA ALA A 31 23.70 -13.03 6.04
C ALA A 31 22.24 -12.60 6.23
N GLY A 32 21.55 -13.13 7.24
CA GLY A 32 20.20 -12.72 7.60
C GLY A 32 20.12 -11.25 7.99
N LEU A 33 21.09 -10.75 8.77
CA LEU A 33 21.18 -9.35 9.16
C LEU A 33 21.42 -8.44 7.95
N ILE A 34 22.33 -8.82 7.05
CA ILE A 34 22.55 -8.09 5.79
C ILE A 34 21.25 -8.05 4.98
N LEU A 35 20.52 -9.16 4.87
CA LEU A 35 19.29 -9.21 4.11
C LEU A 35 18.19 -8.33 4.72
N LEU A 36 18.10 -8.27 6.05
CA LEU A 36 17.21 -7.34 6.76
C LEU A 36 17.61 -5.88 6.54
N LEU A 37 18.91 -5.56 6.58
CA LEU A 37 19.41 -4.22 6.29
C LEU A 37 19.18 -3.82 4.84
N PHE A 38 19.37 -4.75 3.90
CA PHE A 38 19.13 -4.54 2.47
C PHE A 38 17.64 -4.36 2.19
N ARG A 39 16.77 -5.17 2.82
CA ARG A 39 15.32 -4.97 2.81
C ARG A 39 14.98 -3.59 3.35
N LYS A 40 15.48 -3.22 4.53
CA LYS A 40 15.23 -1.90 5.11
C LYS A 40 15.69 -0.79 4.18
N TRP A 41 16.85 -0.90 3.56
CA TRP A 41 17.41 0.11 2.67
C TRP A 41 16.61 0.26 1.36
N MET A 42 16.19 -0.87 0.77
CA MET A 42 15.37 -0.88 -0.44
C MET A 42 13.98 -0.29 -0.19
N PHE A 43 13.33 -0.64 0.93
CA PHE A 43 12.02 -0.12 1.29
C PHE A 43 12.07 1.31 1.85
N SER A 44 13.19 1.76 2.45
CA SER A 44 13.32 3.15 2.94
C SER A 44 13.30 4.19 1.82
N ARG A 45 13.53 3.82 0.55
CA ARG A 45 13.35 4.73 -0.59
C ARG A 45 11.89 4.87 -1.02
N GLY A 46 10.99 3.97 -0.58
CA GLY A 46 9.55 4.03 -0.84
C GLY A 46 8.70 4.37 0.39
N ASP A 47 9.33 4.57 1.56
CA ASP A 47 8.68 4.79 2.85
C ASP A 47 8.98 6.19 3.42
N GLN A 48 9.16 7.19 2.54
CA GLN A 48 8.71 8.52 2.94
C GLN A 48 7.21 8.36 3.22
N PRO A 49 6.68 8.87 4.35
CA PRO A 49 5.28 8.72 4.66
C PRO A 49 4.51 9.15 3.41
N ALA A 50 3.79 8.23 2.77
CA ALA A 50 3.11 8.51 1.49
C ALA A 50 2.23 9.77 1.63
N THR A 51 1.79 10.06 2.85
CA THR A 51 1.14 11.29 3.29
C THR A 51 1.92 12.58 3.01
N GLY A 52 3.24 12.62 3.22
CA GLY A 52 4.09 13.78 2.96
C GLY A 52 4.22 14.08 1.46
N SER A 53 4.58 13.05 0.66
CA SER A 53 4.64 13.19 -0.80
C SER A 53 3.27 13.56 -1.40
N MET A 54 2.19 12.94 -0.92
CA MET A 54 0.84 13.22 -1.41
C MET A 54 0.33 14.61 -1.01
N LEU A 55 0.71 15.12 0.16
CA LEU A 55 0.39 16.49 0.59
C LEU A 55 1.19 17.54 -0.20
N ASP A 56 2.44 17.23 -0.57
CA ASP A 56 3.24 18.09 -1.44
C ASP A 56 2.66 18.12 -2.86
N ASP A 57 2.21 16.99 -3.40
CA ASP A 57 1.50 16.94 -4.68
C ASP A 57 0.20 17.75 -4.64
N LEU A 58 -0.59 17.64 -3.56
CA LEU A 58 -1.77 18.47 -3.32
C LEU A 58 -1.45 19.97 -3.26
N ARG A 59 -0.34 20.33 -2.63
CA ARG A 59 0.10 21.73 -2.56
C ARG A 59 0.48 22.23 -3.95
N ARG A 60 1.16 21.42 -4.76
CA ARG A 60 1.49 21.76 -6.16
C ARG A 60 0.24 21.93 -7.02
N LEU A 61 -0.76 21.05 -6.87
CA LEU A 61 -2.03 21.15 -7.60
C LEU A 61 -2.82 22.42 -7.24
N ARG A 62 -2.77 22.84 -5.98
CA ARG A 62 -3.34 24.12 -5.55
C ARG A 62 -2.57 25.30 -6.14
N ASP A 63 -1.24 25.25 -6.07
CA ASP A 63 -0.38 26.31 -6.57
C ASP A 63 -0.43 26.42 -8.11
N SER A 64 -0.73 25.34 -8.83
CA SER A 64 -1.01 25.33 -10.27
C SER A 64 -2.44 25.76 -10.62
N GLY A 65 -3.32 25.95 -9.63
CA GLY A 65 -4.72 26.33 -9.83
C GLY A 65 -5.62 25.22 -10.37
N GLU A 66 -5.19 23.95 -10.30
CA GLU A 66 -6.02 22.81 -10.71
C GLU A 66 -7.10 22.45 -9.70
N ILE A 67 -6.91 22.84 -8.43
CA ILE A 67 -7.89 22.65 -7.35
C ILE A 67 -8.18 23.97 -6.64
N SER A 68 -9.43 24.15 -6.24
CA SER A 68 -9.86 25.27 -5.41
C SER A 68 -9.38 25.12 -3.95
N GLU A 69 -9.34 26.23 -3.20
CA GLU A 69 -8.96 26.20 -1.77
C GLU A 69 -9.87 25.29 -0.94
N VAL A 70 -11.16 25.25 -1.28
CA VAL A 70 -12.16 24.42 -0.60
C VAL A 70 -11.90 22.93 -0.85
N GLU A 71 -11.49 22.57 -2.08
CA GLU A 71 -11.09 21.19 -2.42
C GLU A 71 -9.82 20.78 -1.71
N TYR A 72 -8.83 21.66 -1.66
CA TYR A 72 -7.58 21.42 -0.95
C TYR A 72 -7.83 21.11 0.53
N ASP A 73 -8.64 21.94 1.20
CA ASP A 73 -8.96 21.78 2.61
C ASP A 73 -9.74 20.48 2.88
N TYR A 74 -10.67 20.13 2.00
CA TYR A 74 -11.39 18.86 2.09
C TYR A 74 -10.46 17.65 1.93
N LEU A 75 -9.62 17.63 0.90
CA LEU A 75 -8.69 16.54 0.61
C LEU A 75 -7.67 16.37 1.74
N ARG A 76 -7.13 17.48 2.26
CA ARG A 76 -6.23 17.48 3.42
C ARG A 76 -6.88 16.85 4.65
N ARG A 77 -8.14 17.19 4.95
CA ARG A 77 -8.89 16.62 6.08
C ARG A 77 -9.21 15.14 5.87
N CYS A 78 -9.54 14.72 4.65
CA CYS A 78 -9.73 13.30 4.29
C CYS A 78 -8.46 12.49 4.56
N ILE A 79 -7.30 12.98 4.13
CA ILE A 79 -6.01 12.30 4.33
C ILE A 79 -5.69 12.22 5.83
N ALA A 80 -5.87 13.32 6.57
CA ALA A 80 -5.63 13.35 8.01
C ALA A 80 -6.53 12.38 8.77
N ASN A 81 -7.83 12.30 8.43
CA ASN A 81 -8.76 11.37 9.05
C ASN A 81 -8.43 9.92 8.72
N LYS A 82 -8.06 9.62 7.47
CA LYS A 82 -7.65 8.28 7.05
C LYS A 82 -6.41 7.80 7.80
N ALA A 83 -5.41 8.68 7.98
CA ALA A 83 -4.22 8.39 8.78
C ALA A 83 -4.55 8.17 10.26
N ALA A 84 -5.57 8.86 10.78
CA ALA A 84 -6.07 8.69 12.14
C ALA A 84 -7.06 7.53 12.32
N GLY A 85 -7.38 6.76 11.26
CA GLY A 85 -8.39 5.70 11.30
C GLY A 85 -9.82 6.19 11.55
N LYS A 86 -10.10 7.47 11.26
CA LYS A 86 -11.40 8.13 11.44
C LYS A 86 -12.17 8.17 10.12
N GLU A 87 -13.49 8.28 10.22
CA GLU A 87 -14.38 8.43 9.08
C GLU A 87 -14.08 9.72 8.29
N ALA A 88 -14.31 9.68 6.98
CA ALA A 88 -14.06 10.83 6.12
C ALA A 88 -15.01 11.99 6.49
N PRO A 89 -14.53 13.25 6.48
CA PRO A 89 -15.38 14.39 6.74
C PRO A 89 -16.49 14.48 5.68
N PRO A 90 -17.67 15.02 6.03
CA PRO A 90 -18.73 15.28 5.06
C PRO A 90 -18.23 16.22 3.97
N ARG A 91 -18.59 15.94 2.71
CA ARG A 91 -18.21 16.78 1.57
C ARG A 91 -18.87 18.16 1.71
N PRO A 92 -18.12 19.28 1.60
CA PRO A 92 -18.69 20.62 1.58
C PRO A 92 -19.75 20.77 0.48
N ALA A 93 -20.83 21.50 0.77
CA ALA A 93 -21.90 21.74 -0.19
C ALA A 93 -21.42 22.51 -1.44
N GLU A 94 -20.38 23.31 -1.29
CA GLU A 94 -19.73 24.07 -2.37
C GLU A 94 -18.99 23.16 -3.38
N LEU A 95 -18.67 21.93 -2.98
CA LEU A 95 -18.08 20.89 -3.84
C LEU A 95 -19.12 19.91 -4.38
N ALA A 96 -20.41 20.24 -4.25
CA ALA A 96 -21.45 19.48 -4.91
C ALA A 96 -21.28 19.63 -6.43
N PRO A 97 -21.24 18.52 -7.20
CA PRO A 97 -21.13 18.60 -8.65
C PRO A 97 -22.29 19.43 -9.21
N THR A 98 -21.97 20.47 -9.97
CA THR A 98 -22.94 21.38 -10.60
C THR A 98 -23.88 20.65 -11.55
N GLU A 99 -23.43 19.52 -12.09
CA GLU A 99 -24.26 18.61 -12.86
C GLU A 99 -25.02 17.67 -11.92
N LEU A 100 -26.33 17.94 -11.80
CA LEU A 100 -27.26 16.99 -11.25
C LEU A 100 -27.15 15.70 -12.06
N ARG A 101 -26.53 14.68 -11.48
CA ARG A 101 -26.41 13.37 -12.12
C ARG A 101 -27.49 12.47 -11.57
N ALA A 102 -28.42 12.07 -12.43
CA ALA A 102 -29.43 11.10 -12.05
C ALA A 102 -28.81 9.73 -11.77
N ARG A 103 -29.49 8.95 -10.92
CA ARG A 103 -29.11 7.56 -10.69
C ARG A 103 -29.26 6.76 -11.99
N PRO A 104 -28.40 5.78 -12.28
CA PRO A 104 -28.54 4.95 -13.48
C PRO A 104 -29.95 4.35 -13.58
N GLY A 105 -30.61 4.53 -14.72
CA GLY A 105 -32.00 4.10 -14.94
C GLY A 105 -33.07 5.11 -14.53
N PHE A 106 -32.69 6.26 -13.98
CA PHE A 106 -33.57 7.41 -13.70
C PHE A 106 -33.14 8.66 -14.48
N ASP A 107 -34.10 9.50 -14.83
CA ASP A 107 -33.90 10.81 -15.43
C ASP A 107 -33.57 11.88 -14.36
N LEU A 108 -33.12 13.07 -14.79
CA LEU A 108 -32.82 14.24 -13.94
C LEU A 108 -34.00 14.68 -13.07
N THR A 109 -35.22 14.34 -13.49
CA THR A 109 -36.48 14.59 -12.80
C THR A 109 -36.83 13.52 -11.75
N GLY A 110 -36.04 12.46 -11.64
CA GLY A 110 -36.30 11.32 -10.76
C GLY A 110 -37.32 10.32 -11.31
N GLN A 111 -37.80 10.51 -12.55
CA GLN A 111 -38.65 9.53 -13.22
C GLN A 111 -37.81 8.38 -13.80
N SER A 112 -38.36 7.18 -13.85
CA SER A 112 -37.72 6.05 -14.52
C SER A 112 -37.52 6.35 -16.01
N LEU A 113 -36.36 6.02 -16.58
CA LEU A 113 -36.15 6.18 -18.02
C LEU A 113 -37.17 5.36 -18.83
N PRO A 114 -37.57 5.84 -20.02
CA PRO A 114 -38.43 5.08 -20.92
C PRO A 114 -37.86 3.69 -21.19
N PRO A 115 -38.71 2.65 -21.31
CA PRO A 115 -38.26 1.27 -21.50
C PRO A 115 -37.44 1.07 -22.78
N GLU A 116 -37.61 1.95 -23.77
CA GLU A 116 -36.81 1.95 -25.00
C GLU A 116 -35.35 2.29 -24.75
N VAL A 117 -35.08 3.28 -23.90
CA VAL A 117 -33.73 3.73 -23.56
C VAL A 117 -33.03 2.70 -22.67
N LEU A 118 -33.77 2.09 -21.74
CA LEU A 118 -33.25 1.00 -20.91
C LEU A 118 -32.81 -0.20 -21.75
N ARG A 119 -33.64 -0.60 -22.74
CA ARG A 119 -33.29 -1.69 -23.69
C ARG A 119 -32.09 -1.33 -24.56
N ALA A 120 -31.96 -0.06 -24.96
CA ALA A 120 -30.79 0.42 -25.71
C ALA A 120 -29.51 0.33 -24.86
N MET A 121 -29.56 0.76 -23.60
CA MET A 121 -28.43 0.66 -22.66
C MET A 121 -28.02 -0.80 -22.39
N GLU A 122 -28.98 -1.72 -22.29
CA GLU A 122 -28.69 -3.16 -22.13
C GLU A 122 -28.01 -3.75 -23.36
N ARG A 123 -28.42 -3.34 -24.57
CA ARG A 123 -27.76 -3.77 -25.83
C ARG A 123 -26.34 -3.25 -25.91
N GLU A 124 -26.11 -2.01 -25.51
CA GLU A 124 -24.78 -1.38 -25.51
C GLU A 124 -23.84 -2.07 -24.51
N ARG A 125 -24.31 -2.36 -23.29
CA ARG A 125 -23.55 -3.18 -22.32
C ARG A 125 -23.20 -4.57 -22.84
N ARG A 126 -24.11 -5.19 -23.60
CA ARG A 126 -23.90 -6.54 -24.15
C ARG A 126 -22.92 -6.57 -25.32
N ASN A 127 -22.81 -5.47 -26.07
CA ASN A 127 -21.95 -5.37 -27.25
C ASN A 127 -20.56 -4.76 -26.94
N GLY A 128 -20.38 -4.15 -25.77
CA GLY A 128 -19.13 -3.50 -25.36
C GLY A 128 -18.21 -4.33 -24.45
N ALA A 129 -18.48 -5.63 -24.28
CA ALA A 129 -17.65 -6.60 -23.57
C ALA A 129 -17.10 -7.64 -24.55
#